data_AF-A0AAU2CL01-F1
#
_entry.id   AF-A0AAU2CL01-F1
#
_cell.length_a   1.000
_cell.length_b   1.000
_cell.length_c   1.000
_cell.angle_alpha   90.00
_cell.angle_beta   90.00
_cell.angle_gamma   90.00
#
_symmetry.space_group_name_H-M   'P 1'
#
loop_
_entity.id
_entity.type
_entity.pdbx_description
1 polymer ?
#
loop_
_entity_poly.entity_id
_entity_poly.type
_entity_poly.pdbx_seq_one_letter_code
_entity_poly.pdbx_strand_id
1 'polypeptide(L)'
;MLRTLLRALRPARLRIPARRFTAGIAALPPTAREALGTDVTAGEAIAYNRVRVATATAVALYRSGYTLPISDDDLDDAVLALDFPYSAPSPETRASIRATLAVLESDYTVTVTH
;
A
#
# COMPACT_ATOMS: atom_id res chain seq x y z
N MET A 1 22.97 24.17 -38.62
CA MET A 1 23.26 24.06 -37.17
C MET A 1 21.96 23.99 -36.36
N LEU A 2 21.17 22.92 -36.53
CA LEU A 2 19.79 22.82 -36.00
C LEU A 2 19.50 21.46 -35.34
N ARG A 3 20.53 20.66 -35.07
CA ARG A 3 20.41 19.31 -34.46
C ARG A 3 20.68 19.30 -32.95
N THR A 4 21.19 20.39 -32.38
CA THR A 4 21.62 20.43 -30.97
C THR A 4 20.52 20.87 -30.00
N LEU A 5 19.44 21.47 -30.50
CA LEU A 5 18.33 21.98 -29.67
C LEU A 5 17.27 20.93 -29.31
N LEU A 6 17.19 19.81 -30.04
CA LEU A 6 16.20 18.75 -29.76
C LEU A 6 16.61 17.78 -28.64
N ARG A 7 17.82 17.90 -28.07
CA ARG A 7 18.29 17.00 -27.01
C ARG A 7 17.97 17.48 -25.59
N ALA A 8 17.44 18.70 -25.44
CA ALA A 8 17.12 19.30 -24.14
C ALA A 8 15.67 19.03 -23.68
N LEU A 9 14.81 18.47 -24.52
CA LEU A 9 13.47 18.01 -24.15
C LEU A 9 13.50 16.55 -23.72
N ARG A 10 14.38 16.19 -22.77
CA ARG A 10 14.06 15.03 -21.93
C ARG A 10 12.93 15.51 -21.02
N PRO A 11 11.76 14.85 -21.00
CA PRO A 11 10.80 15.11 -19.95
C PRO A 11 11.54 14.79 -18.66
N ALA A 12 11.90 15.84 -17.91
CA ALA A 12 12.17 15.69 -16.51
C ALA A 12 10.89 15.05 -15.98
N ARG A 13 10.94 13.73 -15.76
CA ARG A 13 9.94 13.02 -14.97
C ARG A 13 10.04 13.70 -13.62
N LEU A 14 9.24 14.75 -13.45
CA LEU A 14 8.98 15.38 -12.19
C LEU A 14 8.46 14.22 -11.35
N ARG A 15 9.36 13.61 -10.59
CA ARG A 15 9.04 12.78 -9.44
C ARG A 15 8.43 13.79 -8.48
N ILE A 16 7.15 14.09 -8.70
CA ILE A 16 6.31 14.70 -7.68
C ILE A 16 6.48 13.72 -6.51
N PRO A 17 7.07 14.13 -5.38
CA PRO A 17 7.21 13.25 -4.24
C PRO A 17 5.80 12.73 -3.96
N ALA A 18 5.68 11.39 -3.96
CA ALA A 18 4.44 10.67 -3.74
C ALA A 18 3.61 11.43 -2.71
N ARG A 19 2.37 11.76 -3.10
CA ARG A 19 1.37 12.43 -2.27
C ARG A 19 1.57 11.95 -0.84
N ARG A 20 2.14 12.81 0.02
CA ARG A 20 2.53 12.38 1.38
C ARG A 20 1.31 11.73 1.98
N PHE A 21 1.48 10.51 2.45
CA PHE A 21 0.43 9.71 3.07
C PHE A 21 -0.12 10.52 4.26
N THR A 22 -1.16 11.31 4.05
CA THR A 22 -1.73 12.23 5.04
C THR A 22 -2.88 11.60 5.81
N ALA A 23 -3.37 10.44 5.38
CA ALA A 23 -4.28 9.64 6.18
C ALA A 23 -3.49 9.19 7.42
N GLY A 24 -3.73 9.85 8.56
CA GLY A 24 -3.14 9.49 9.84
C GLY A 24 -3.21 7.98 10.03
N ILE A 25 -2.10 7.39 10.48
CA ILE A 25 -1.96 5.93 10.63
C ILE A 25 -3.14 5.46 11.47
N ALA A 26 -4.14 4.87 10.83
CA ALA A 26 -5.21 4.21 11.55
C ALA A 26 -4.55 3.16 12.43
N ALA A 27 -4.97 3.05 13.69
CA ALA A 27 -4.44 2.04 14.60
C ALA A 27 -4.37 0.71 13.85
N LEU A 28 -3.15 0.17 13.72
CA LEU A 28 -2.95 -1.07 12.98
C LEU A 28 -3.80 -2.16 13.66
N PRO A 29 -4.43 -3.07 12.88
CA PRO A 29 -5.14 -4.18 13.50
C PRO A 29 -4.19 -4.99 14.40
N PRO A 30 -4.71 -5.77 15.37
CA PRO A 30 -3.89 -6.52 16.31
C PRO A 30 -2.98 -7.52 15.59
N THR A 31 -1.87 -7.90 16.22
CA THR A 31 -1.01 -8.96 15.66
C THR A 31 -1.64 -10.34 15.77
N ALA A 32 -1.18 -11.33 15.00
CA ALA A 32 -1.69 -12.69 15.12
C ALA A 32 -1.60 -13.24 16.55
N ARG A 33 -0.53 -12.90 17.28
CA ARG A 33 -0.35 -13.31 18.68
C ARG A 33 -1.36 -12.64 19.61
N GLU A 34 -1.72 -11.39 19.34
CA GLU A 34 -2.75 -10.67 20.08
C GLU A 34 -4.17 -11.16 19.76
N ALA A 35 -4.45 -11.47 18.49
CA ALA A 35 -5.78 -11.84 18.03
C ALA A 35 -6.10 -13.33 18.18
N LEU A 36 -5.12 -14.20 17.96
CA LEU A 36 -5.27 -15.65 17.90
C LEU A 36 -4.61 -16.38 19.08
N GLY A 37 -3.91 -15.66 19.96
CA GLY A 37 -3.23 -16.22 21.12
C GLY A 37 -1.85 -16.79 20.80
N THR A 38 -1.26 -17.48 21.79
CA THR A 38 0.11 -17.99 21.71
C THR A 38 0.24 -19.37 21.07
N ASP A 39 -0.87 -20.10 20.94
CA ASP A 39 -0.90 -21.47 20.42
C ASP A 39 -1.06 -21.53 18.90
N VAL A 40 -1.17 -20.36 18.25
CA VAL A 40 -1.28 -20.23 16.80
C VAL A 40 -0.02 -20.79 16.11
N THR A 41 -0.22 -21.56 15.04
CA THR A 41 0.91 -22.06 14.26
C THR A 41 1.63 -20.92 13.54
N ALA A 42 2.90 -21.14 13.19
CA ALA A 42 3.67 -20.14 12.43
C ALA A 42 2.99 -19.79 11.09
N GLY A 43 2.40 -20.78 10.40
CA GLY A 43 1.70 -20.58 9.14
C GLY A 43 0.46 -19.68 9.28
N GLU A 44 -0.37 -19.95 10.30
CA GLU A 44 -1.53 -19.13 10.61
C GLU A 44 -1.13 -17.70 11.00
N ALA A 45 -0.08 -17.55 11.81
CA ALA A 45 0.43 -16.24 12.19
C ALA A 45 0.93 -15.44 10.98
N ILE A 46 1.67 -16.08 10.06
CA ILE A 46 2.14 -15.46 8.83
C ILE A 46 0.97 -15.06 7.95
N ALA A 47 -0.01 -15.96 7.74
CA ALA A 47 -1.19 -15.68 6.93
C ALA A 47 -2.01 -14.51 7.49
N TYR A 48 -2.27 -14.52 8.80
CA TYR A 48 -2.99 -13.45 9.48
C TYR A 48 -2.25 -12.12 9.37
N ASN A 49 -0.94 -12.10 9.66
CA ASN A 49 -0.14 -10.89 9.58
C ASN A 49 -0.06 -10.33 8.15
N ARG A 50 -0.04 -11.19 7.13
CA ARG A 50 -0.12 -10.77 5.71
C ARG A 50 -1.43 -10.05 5.41
N VAL A 51 -2.56 -10.64 5.82
CA VAL A 51 -3.89 -10.04 5.61
C VAL A 51 -3.97 -8.71 6.37
N ARG A 52 -3.50 -8.68 7.61
CA ARG A 52 -3.43 -7.47 8.43
C ARG A 52 -2.70 -6.32 7.73
N VAL A 53 -1.49 -6.59 7.22
CA VAL A 53 -0.71 -5.61 6.46
C VAL A 53 -1.49 -5.19 5.21
N ALA A 54 -2.00 -6.15 4.45
CA ALA A 54 -2.69 -5.87 3.19
C ALA A 54 -3.92 -4.97 3.38
N THR A 55 -4.75 -5.25 4.38
CA THR A 55 -5.94 -4.47 4.68
C THR A 55 -5.59 -3.06 5.14
N ALA A 56 -4.63 -2.91 6.06
CA ALA A 56 -4.22 -1.61 6.54
C ALA A 56 -3.66 -0.73 5.40
N THR A 57 -2.79 -1.30 4.57
CA THR A 57 -2.23 -0.60 3.41
C THR A 57 -3.30 -0.24 2.38
N ALA A 58 -4.20 -1.17 2.02
CA ALA A 58 -5.26 -0.90 1.05
C ALA A 58 -6.22 0.20 1.51
N VAL A 59 -6.66 0.18 2.78
CA VAL A 59 -7.52 1.23 3.35
C VAL A 59 -6.83 2.58 3.30
N ALA A 60 -5.54 2.63 3.63
CA ALA A 60 -4.83 3.89 3.69
C ALA A 60 -4.48 4.44 2.29
N LEU A 61 -4.21 3.56 1.31
CA LEU A 61 -4.15 3.90 -0.12
C LEU A 61 -5.48 4.47 -0.61
N TYR A 62 -6.59 3.79 -0.31
CA TYR A 62 -7.94 4.21 -0.69
C TYR A 62 -8.28 5.60 -0.12
N ARG A 63 -8.02 5.82 1.18
CA ARG A 63 -8.19 7.13 1.83
C ARG A 63 -7.29 8.22 1.25
N SER A 64 -6.12 7.84 0.74
CA SER A 64 -5.18 8.75 0.07
C SER A 64 -5.56 8.98 -1.41
N GLY A 65 -6.66 8.40 -1.88
CA GLY A 65 -7.19 8.55 -3.24
C GLY A 65 -6.36 7.83 -4.31
N TYR A 66 -5.60 6.81 -3.93
CA TYR A 66 -4.96 5.93 -4.90
C TYR A 66 -5.99 5.00 -5.53
N THR A 67 -5.83 4.75 -6.82
CA THR A 67 -6.64 3.78 -7.56
C THR A 67 -5.77 2.79 -8.32
N LEU A 68 -6.30 1.62 -8.65
CA LEU A 68 -5.64 0.67 -9.54
C LEU A 68 -5.52 1.22 -10.98
N PRO A 69 -4.46 0.85 -11.73
CA PRO A 69 -3.33 -0.01 -11.32
C PRO A 69 -2.26 0.72 -10.50
N ILE A 70 -1.70 0.03 -9.50
CA ILE A 70 -0.58 0.52 -8.65
C ILE A 70 0.67 -0.33 -8.90
N SER A 71 1.82 0.33 -9.02
CA SER A 71 3.12 -0.33 -9.23
C SER A 71 3.60 -1.06 -7.97
N ASP A 72 4.48 -2.06 -8.13
CA ASP A 72 5.07 -2.74 -6.96
C ASP A 72 5.89 -1.76 -6.08
N ASP A 73 6.60 -0.79 -6.69
CA ASP A 73 7.37 0.23 -5.97
C ASP A 73 6.46 1.09 -5.08
N ASP A 74 5.31 1.53 -5.60
CA ASP A 74 4.34 2.32 -4.84
C ASP A 74 3.71 1.51 -3.69
N LEU A 75 3.52 0.20 -3.89
CA LEU A 75 3.04 -0.69 -2.82
C LEU A 75 4.09 -0.87 -1.72
N ASP A 76 5.37 -1.00 -2.10
CA ASP A 76 6.48 -1.11 -1.15
C ASP A 76 6.59 0.19 -0.34
N ASP A 77 6.54 1.35 -0.99
CA ASP A 77 6.54 2.67 -0.34
C ASP A 77 5.35 2.83 0.62
N ALA A 78 4.15 2.37 0.22
CA ALA A 78 2.95 2.45 1.06
C ALA A 78 3.01 1.53 2.29
N VAL A 79 3.60 0.34 2.17
CA VAL A 79 3.82 -0.56 3.31
C VAL A 79 4.87 0.03 4.26
N LEU A 80 5.96 0.59 3.72
CA LEU A 80 7.00 1.25 4.52
C LEU A 80 6.47 2.48 5.26
N ALA A 81 5.59 3.27 4.63
CA ALA A 81 4.98 4.45 5.24
C ALA A 81 4.11 4.13 6.48
N LEU A 82 3.63 2.89 6.60
CA LEU A 82 2.82 2.42 7.72
C LEU A 82 3.64 1.84 8.89
N ASP A 83 4.97 1.93 8.81
CA ASP A 83 5.90 1.47 9.86
C ASP A 83 5.72 -0.01 10.24
N PHE A 84 5.29 -0.83 9.27
CA PHE A 84 5.36 -2.27 9.43
C PHE A 84 6.82 -2.73 9.51
N PRO A 85 7.15 -3.72 10.35
CA PRO A 85 8.53 -4.16 10.55
C PRO A 85 9.21 -4.51 9.22
N TYR A 86 10.38 -3.90 9.04
CA TYR A 86 11.17 -3.76 7.80
C TYR A 86 11.35 -5.05 6.99
N SER A 87 10.38 -5.36 6.13
CA SER A 87 10.55 -6.31 5.03
C SER A 87 9.70 -5.86 3.86
N ALA A 88 10.29 -5.89 2.66
CA ALA A 88 9.53 -5.66 1.44
C ALA A 88 8.34 -6.64 1.40
N PRO A 89 7.12 -6.16 1.09
CA PRO A 89 5.96 -7.03 1.08
C PRO A 89 6.17 -8.17 0.09
N SER A 90 5.87 -9.39 0.53
CA SER A 90 5.89 -10.57 -0.34
C SER A 90 4.97 -10.37 -1.56
N PRO A 91 5.20 -11.07 -2.69
CA PRO A 91 4.29 -11.03 -3.84
C PRO A 91 2.83 -11.31 -3.45
N GLU A 92 2.61 -12.21 -2.50
CA GLU A 92 1.29 -12.54 -1.96
C GLU A 92 0.69 -11.37 -1.17
N THR A 93 1.51 -10.64 -0.41
CA THR A 93 1.07 -9.42 0.27
C THR A 93 0.67 -8.35 -0.74
N ARG A 94 1.48 -8.12 -1.78
CA ARG A 94 1.16 -7.15 -2.85
C ARG A 94 -0.13 -7.50 -3.58
N ALA A 95 -0.30 -8.79 -3.92
CA ALA A 95 -1.55 -9.28 -4.51
C ALA A 95 -2.75 -9.06 -3.59
N SER A 96 -2.58 -9.31 -2.28
CA SER A 96 -3.63 -9.10 -1.28
C SER A 96 -3.99 -7.62 -1.11
N ILE A 97 -3.02 -6.71 -1.17
CA ILE A 97 -3.28 -5.26 -1.14
C ILE A 97 -4.13 -4.87 -2.35
N ARG A 98 -3.73 -5.30 -3.55
CA ARG A 98 -4.49 -5.00 -4.79
C ARG A 98 -5.91 -5.55 -4.74
N ALA A 99 -6.07 -6.79 -4.29
CA ALA A 99 -7.40 -7.41 -4.15
C ALA A 99 -8.28 -6.63 -3.17
N THR A 100 -7.73 -6.24 -2.01
CA THR A 100 -8.49 -5.48 -1.01
C THR A 100 -8.84 -4.08 -1.52
N LEU A 101 -7.90 -3.40 -2.19
CA LEU A 101 -8.14 -2.09 -2.77
C LEU A 101 -9.22 -2.14 -3.87
N ALA A 102 -9.20 -3.17 -4.73
CA ALA A 102 -10.22 -3.37 -5.76
C ALA A 102 -11.64 -3.50 -5.15
N VAL A 103 -11.75 -4.20 -4.01
CA VAL A 103 -13.03 -4.31 -3.28
C VAL A 103 -13.47 -2.93 -2.80
N LEU A 104 -12.58 -2.17 -2.15
CA LEU A 104 -12.89 -0.81 -1.66
C LEU A 104 -13.28 0.16 -2.79
N GLU A 105 -12.62 0.07 -3.95
CA GLU A 105 -12.97 0.86 -5.13
C GLU A 105 -14.35 0.50 -5.71
N SER A 106 -14.74 -0.78 -5.61
CA SER A 106 -16.03 -1.26 -6.12
C SER A 106 -17.21 -0.98 -5.19
N ASP A 107 -16.96 -0.74 -3.91
CA ASP A 107 -18.01 -0.57 -2.90
C ASP A 107 -18.42 0.91 -2.76
N TYR A 108 -19.57 1.26 -3.36
CA TYR A 108 -20.13 2.60 -3.31
C TYR A 108 -20.59 3.05 -1.92
N THR A 109 -20.67 2.14 -0.94
CA THR A 109 -21.07 2.46 0.44
C THR A 109 -19.89 2.91 1.30
N VAL A 110 -18.66 2.62 0.88
CA VAL A 110 -17.44 3.01 1.60
C VAL A 110 -17.07 4.44 1.19
N THR A 111 -17.65 5.45 1.83
CA THR A 111 -17.27 6.85 1.58
C THR A 111 -16.16 7.29 2.52
N VAL A 112 -15.06 7.79 1.97
CA VAL A 112 -14.03 8.50 2.76
C VAL A 112 -14.56 9.89 3.09
N THR A 113 -14.88 10.15 4.36
CA THR A 113 -15.07 11.52 4.84
C THR A 113 -13.71 12.22 4.85
N HIS A 114 -13.52 13.18 3.94
CA HIS A 114 -12.33 14.01 3.82
C HIS A 114 -12.19 15.02 4.95
#